data_AF-F0TBZ2-F1
#
_entry.id   AF-F0TBZ2-F1
#
_cell.length_a   1.000
_cell.length_b   1.000
_cell.length_c   1.000
_cell.angle_alpha   90.00
_cell.angle_beta   90.00
_cell.angle_gamma   90.00
#
_symmetry.space_group_name_H-M   'P 1'
#
loop_
_entity.id
_entity.type
_entity.pdbx_description
1 polymer ?
#
loop_
_entity_poly.entity_id
_entity_poly.type
_entity_poly.pdbx_seq_one_letter_code
_entity_poly.pdbx_strand_id
1 'polypeptide(L)'
;MKYDAEVRISLKKGMLNPEAATIQRALALLEYQVENTSTVDLIRFQIQGDSEGAVKEEVDEMCQRLLCNPVIHDYTIKISAQEE
;
A
#
# COMPACT_ATOMS: atom_id res chain seq x y z
N MET A 1 18.78 0.95 14.89
CA MET A 1 17.59 1.72 15.34
C MET A 1 16.35 0.99 14.89
N LYS A 2 15.19 1.23 15.53
CA LYS A 2 13.92 0.59 15.14
C LYS A 2 13.06 1.58 14.37
N TYR A 3 12.42 1.09 13.31
CA TYR A 3 11.58 1.88 12.42
C TYR A 3 10.23 1.20 12.22
N ASP A 4 9.19 2.01 12.12
CA ASP A 4 7.89 1.58 11.60
C ASP A 4 7.88 1.77 10.08
N ALA A 5 7.55 0.71 9.36
CA ALA A 5 7.39 0.71 7.91
C ALA A 5 5.90 0.58 7.55
N GLU A 6 5.45 1.44 6.66
CA GLU A 6 4.14 1.35 6.01
C GLU A 6 4.34 1.14 4.50
N VAL A 7 3.81 0.05 3.97
CA VAL A 7 3.76 -0.22 2.54
C VAL A 7 2.31 -0.13 2.09
N ARG A 8 2.01 0.86 1.25
CA ARG A 8 0.69 0.99 0.60
C ARG A 8 0.77 0.43 -0.81
N ILE A 9 -0.10 -0.51 -1.13
CA ILE A 9 -0.15 -1.22 -2.40
C ILE A 9 -1.47 -0.89 -3.08
N SER A 10 -1.42 -0.52 -4.36
CA SER A 10 -2.59 -0.21 -5.18
C SER A 10 -2.46 -0.85 -6.54
N LEU A 11 -3.59 -1.19 -7.17
CA LEU A 11 -3.57 -1.61 -8.58
C LEU A 11 -3.10 -0.45 -9.48
N LYS A 12 -2.31 -0.80 -10.51
CA LYS A 12 -1.87 0.16 -11.54
C LYS A 12 -3.06 0.79 -12.25
N LYS A 13 -2.87 2.03 -12.72
CA LYS A 13 -3.89 2.75 -13.50
C LYS A 13 -4.33 1.93 -14.71
N GLY A 14 -5.65 1.78 -14.89
CA GLY A 14 -6.24 1.03 -15.99
C GLY A 14 -6.47 -0.46 -15.68
N MET A 15 -5.96 -0.97 -14.56
CA MET A 15 -6.33 -2.30 -14.08
C MET A 15 -7.74 -2.29 -13.52
N LEU A 16 -8.51 -3.34 -13.83
CA LEU A 16 -9.83 -3.53 -13.24
C LEU A 16 -9.69 -3.84 -11.75
N ASN A 17 -10.42 -3.11 -10.91
CA ASN A 17 -10.59 -3.42 -9.50
C ASN A 17 -12.06 -3.83 -9.24
N PRO A 18 -12.39 -5.15 -9.31
CA PRO A 18 -13.75 -5.63 -9.14
C PRO A 18 -14.34 -5.33 -7.75
N GLU A 19 -13.49 -5.32 -6.73
CA GLU A 19 -13.88 -5.02 -5.34
C GLU A 19 -14.34 -3.57 -5.23
N ALA A 20 -13.52 -2.62 -5.69
CA ALA A 20 -13.86 -1.20 -5.69
C ALA A 20 -15.13 -0.90 -6.49
N ALA A 21 -15.32 -1.55 -7.63
CA ALA A 21 -16.55 -1.42 -8.42
C ALA A 21 -17.79 -1.91 -7.65
N THR A 22 -17.65 -3.01 -6.91
CA THR A 22 -18.74 -3.55 -6.07
C THR A 22 -19.07 -2.60 -4.92
N ILE A 23 -18.06 -2.05 -4.25
CA ILE A 23 -18.22 -1.06 -3.18
C ILE A 23 -18.93 0.20 -3.69
N GLN A 24 -18.49 0.76 -4.82
CA GLN A 24 -19.11 1.94 -5.42
C GLN A 24 -20.59 1.70 -5.74
N ARG A 25 -20.92 0.53 -6.31
CA ARG A 25 -22.30 0.17 -6.60
C ARG A 25 -23.12 0.01 -5.32
N ALA A 26 -22.56 -0.58 -4.27
CA ALA A 26 -23.24 -0.71 -2.99
C ALA A 26 -23.53 0.66 -2.34
N LEU A 27 -22.57 1.59 -2.41
CA LEU A 27 -22.76 2.97 -1.94
C LEU A 27 -23.86 3.70 -2.70
N ALA A 28 -23.93 3.52 -4.02
CA ALA A 28 -24.99 4.11 -4.84
C ALA A 28 -26.39 3.59 -4.48
N LEU A 29 -26.52 2.30 -4.12
CA LEU A 29 -27.79 1.73 -3.63
C LEU A 29 -28.23 2.31 -2.29
N LEU A 30 -27.27 2.82 -1.49
CA LEU A 30 -27.51 3.53 -0.24
C LEU A 30 -27.65 5.04 -0.45
N GLU A 31 -27.85 5.48 -1.70
CA GLU A 31 -28.02 6.89 -2.10
C GLU A 31 -26.78 7.78 -1.89
N TYR A 32 -25.61 7.18 -1.64
CA TYR A 32 -24.33 7.89 -1.59
C TYR A 32 -23.70 7.97 -2.98
N GLN A 33 -23.45 9.19 -3.46
CA GLN A 33 -22.76 9.45 -4.72
C GLN A 33 -21.25 9.55 -4.49
N VAL A 34 -20.49 8.59 -5.04
CA VAL A 34 -19.03 8.57 -4.99
C VAL A 34 -18.45 8.27 -6.38
N GLU A 35 -17.25 8.78 -6.64
CA GLU A 35 -16.54 8.58 -7.90
C GLU A 35 -15.10 8.13 -7.62
N ASN A 36 -14.47 7.48 -8.62
CA ASN A 36 -13.08 7.02 -8.56
C ASN A 36 -12.78 6.11 -7.35
N THR A 37 -13.74 5.24 -6.99
CA THR A 37 -13.55 4.29 -5.90
C THR A 37 -12.38 3.35 -6.23
N SER A 38 -11.50 3.16 -5.26
CA SER A 38 -10.36 2.23 -5.35
C SER A 38 -10.14 1.57 -3.99
N THR A 39 -9.56 0.37 -4.00
CA THR A 39 -9.06 -0.30 -2.79
C THR A 39 -7.54 -0.30 -2.81
N VAL A 40 -6.97 -0.23 -1.61
CA VAL A 40 -5.52 -0.26 -1.38
C VAL A 40 -5.24 -1.17 -0.19
N ASP A 41 -4.15 -1.92 -0.27
CA ASP A 41 -3.65 -2.71 0.84
C ASP A 41 -2.61 -1.91 1.61
N LEU A 42 -2.68 -1.94 2.93
CA LEU A 42 -1.73 -1.29 3.82
C LEU A 42 -1.07 -2.35 4.71
N ILE A 43 0.21 -2.59 4.47
CA ILE A 43 1.04 -3.51 5.25
C ILE A 43 1.89 -2.68 6.20
N ARG A 44 1.81 -2.99 7.50
CA ARG A 44 2.58 -2.32 8.55
C ARG A 44 3.42 -3.32 9.31
N PHE A 45 4.68 -2.98 9.53
CA PHE A 45 5.58 -3.81 10.33
C PHE A 45 6.72 -2.97 10.90
N GLN A 46 7.41 -3.56 11.86
CA GLN A 46 8.59 -2.98 12.49
C GLN A 46 9.84 -3.66 11.98
N ILE A 47 10.88 -2.88 11.73
CA ILE A 47 12.15 -3.37 11.20
C ILE A 47 13.30 -2.64 11.88
N GLN A 48 14.40 -3.36 12.11
CA GLN A 48 15.63 -2.79 12.62
C GLN A 48 16.55 -2.44 11.45
N GLY A 49 17.23 -1.31 11.53
CA GLY A 49 18.25 -0.95 10.56
C GLY A 49 19.15 0.18 11.04
N ASP A 50 20.17 0.44 10.23
CA ASP A 50 21.22 1.41 10.56
C ASP A 50 20.82 2.85 10.23
N SER A 51 19.92 3.04 9.26
CA SER A 51 19.36 4.32 8.88
C SER A 51 18.00 4.16 8.22
N GLU A 52 17.22 5.24 8.13
CA GLU A 52 15.95 5.26 7.40
C GLU A 52 16.14 4.89 5.93
N GLY A 53 17.24 5.33 5.30
CA GLY A 53 17.56 5.02 3.91
C GLY A 53 17.82 3.52 3.68
N ALA A 54 18.63 2.91 4.54
CA ALA A 54 18.92 1.47 4.47
C ALA A 54 17.66 0.63 4.68
N VAL A 55 16.82 1.01 5.66
CA VAL A 55 15.53 0.36 5.89
C VAL A 55 14.61 0.51 4.68
N LYS A 56 14.58 1.68 4.05
CA LYS A 56 13.74 1.91 2.89
C LYS A 56 14.15 1.03 1.71
N GLU A 57 15.46 0.86 1.46
CA GLU A 57 15.96 -0.04 0.41
C GLU A 57 15.59 -1.50 0.70
N GLU A 58 15.74 -1.95 1.95
CA GLU A 58 15.38 -3.30 2.34
C GLU A 58 13.86 -3.56 2.17
N VAL A 59 13.01 -2.61 2.58
CA VAL A 59 11.57 -2.69 2.38
C VAL A 59 11.20 -2.65 0.89
N ASP A 60 11.94 -1.90 0.07
CA ASP A 60 11.75 -1.90 -1.39
C ASP A 60 12.05 -3.28 -2.00
N GLU A 61 13.14 -3.93 -1.57
CA GLU A 61 13.45 -5.30 -1.97
C GLU A 61 12.33 -6.27 -1.57
N MET A 62 11.79 -6.15 -0.35
CA MET A 62 10.65 -6.95 0.10
C MET A 62 9.42 -6.74 -0.80
N CYS A 63 9.16 -5.50 -1.22
CA CYS A 63 8.06 -5.18 -2.14
C CYS A 63 8.25 -5.84 -3.50
N GLN A 64 9.45 -5.76 -4.08
CA GLN A 64 9.75 -6.34 -5.39
C GLN A 64 9.71 -7.86 -5.39
N ARG A 65 10.11 -8.50 -4.28
CA ARG A 65 10.24 -9.97 -4.19
C ARG A 65 8.99 -10.68 -3.72
N LEU A 66 8.18 -10.05 -2.87
CA LEU A 66 7.06 -10.74 -2.19
C LEU A 66 5.81 -9.88 -2.04
N LEU A 67 5.93 -8.67 -1.49
CA LEU A 67 4.73 -7.95 -1.02
C LEU A 67 3.87 -7.45 -2.19
N CYS A 68 4.49 -7.15 -3.33
CA CYS A 68 3.82 -6.60 -4.50
C CYS A 68 4.01 -7.50 -5.73
N ASN A 69 3.00 -7.55 -6.60
CA ASN A 69 3.18 -8.06 -7.95
C ASN A 69 3.55 -6.89 -8.88
N PRO A 70 4.79 -6.79 -9.38
CA PRO A 70 5.27 -5.63 -10.13
C PRO A 70 4.57 -5.41 -11.47
N VAL A 71 3.87 -6.43 -11.98
CA VAL A 71 3.11 -6.32 -13.24
C VAL A 71 1.84 -5.50 -13.04
N ILE A 72 1.15 -5.69 -11.92
CA ILE A 72 -0.21 -5.18 -11.70
C ILE A 72 -0.34 -4.18 -10.55
N HIS A 73 0.64 -4.12 -9.64
CA HIS A 73 0.63 -3.22 -8.47
C HIS A 73 1.62 -2.08 -8.63
N ASP A 74 1.21 -0.91 -8.15
CA ASP A 74 2.07 0.18 -7.71
C ASP A 74 2.13 0.15 -6.17
N TYR A 75 3.22 0.66 -5.58
CA TYR A 75 3.32 0.77 -4.13
C TYR A 75 4.07 2.03 -3.70
N THR A 76 3.83 2.44 -2.45
CA THR A 76 4.55 3.52 -1.78
C THR A 76 5.02 3.07 -0.41
N ILE A 77 6.24 3.45 -0.05
CA ILE A 77 6.88 3.09 1.22
C ILE A 77 7.03 4.35 2.05
N LYS A 78 6.56 4.29 3.30
CA LYS A 78 6.82 5.32 4.32
C LYS A 78 7.54 4.67 5.49
N ILE A 79 8.67 5.24 5.87
CA ILE A 79 9.44 4.82 7.04
C ILE A 79 9.34 5.95 8.07
N SER A 80 9.19 5.59 9.34
CA SER A 80 9.29 6.52 10.45
C SER A 80 10.15 5.92 11.54
N ALA A 81 11.10 6.71 12.05
CA ALA A 81 11.87 6.31 13.22
C ALA A 81 10.93 6.17 14.42
N GLN A 82 11.12 5.13 15.22
CA GLN A 82 10.50 5.08 16.53
C GLN A 82 11.32 5.98 17.46
N GLU A 83 10.68 7.02 17.99
CA GLU A 83 11.19 7.70 19.18
C GLU A 83 10.98 6.73 20.35
N GLU A 84 12.07 6.35 21.03
CA GLU A 84 12.03 5.56 22.27
C GLU A 84 11.31 6.30 23.41
#